data_AF-A0A6G2FWR6-F1
#
_entry.id   AF-A0A6G2FWR6-F1
#
_cell.length_a   1.000
_cell.length_b   1.000
_cell.length_c   1.000
_cell.angle_alpha   90.00
_cell.angle_beta   90.00
_cell.angle_gamma   90.00
#
_symmetry.space_group_name_H-M   'P 1'
#
loop_
_entity.id
_entity.type
_entity.pdbx_description
1 polymer ?
#
loop_
_entity_poly.entity_id
_entity_poly.type
_entity_poly.pdbx_seq_one_letter_code
_entity_poly.pdbx_strand_id
1 'polypeptide(L)'
;MPSTDDRQLTVRRIIAAVIGPVLSGRTYRNLFYLVLAFPLTMLYWSLFSFGLFLGSLLSIVLVGVAILALMIFVVRALATLERWLANSLLTVSLEAPDDVTQSGRTGGDFRGYIDAASTWRGFGFLSLKSFLGLIGVVLVYGLVQGVTLLSAGVRRPLEVSFGEVNGDPVIWTIETVPETVLAMGIGAILVLLVVHLANGFGYVAERMALALLGASAEGPAID
;
A
#
# COMPACT_ATOMS: atom_id res chain seq x y z
N MET A 1 -40.08 7.32 20.85
CA MET A 1 -40.00 6.64 19.54
C MET A 1 -39.26 7.56 18.58
N PRO A 2 -38.16 7.12 17.93
CA PRO A 2 -37.52 7.95 16.90
C PRO A 2 -38.50 8.22 15.77
N SER A 3 -38.49 9.45 15.24
CA SER A 3 -39.37 9.84 14.13
C SER A 3 -39.02 9.06 12.85
N THR A 4 -39.96 8.94 11.91
CA THR A 4 -39.71 8.28 10.63
C THR A 4 -38.59 8.95 9.83
N ASP A 5 -38.41 10.25 10.00
CA ASP A 5 -37.36 11.04 9.35
C ASP A 5 -35.98 10.74 9.92
N ASP A 6 -35.85 10.58 11.25
CA ASP A 6 -34.59 10.19 11.88
C ASP A 6 -34.11 8.83 11.35
N ARG A 7 -35.03 7.86 11.22
CA ARG A 7 -34.70 6.52 10.70
C ARG A 7 -34.23 6.58 9.25
N GLN A 8 -34.88 7.38 8.40
CA GLN A 8 -34.46 7.54 7.00
C GLN A 8 -33.10 8.22 6.86
N LEU A 9 -32.82 9.23 7.69
CA LEU A 9 -31.51 9.90 7.73
C LEU A 9 -30.40 8.97 8.20
N THR A 10 -30.65 8.13 9.21
CA THR A 10 -29.70 7.11 9.66
C THR A 10 -29.41 6.09 8.57
N VAL A 11 -30.44 5.56 7.91
CA VAL A 11 -30.27 4.57 6.81
C VAL A 11 -29.49 5.17 5.65
N ARG A 12 -29.81 6.40 5.23
CA ARG A 12 -29.06 7.09 4.16
C ARG A 12 -27.60 7.30 4.53
N ARG A 13 -27.30 7.67 5.78
CA ARG A 13 -25.91 7.80 6.26
C ARG A 13 -25.16 6.48 6.25
N ILE A 14 -25.79 5.40 6.69
CA ILE A 14 -25.16 4.06 6.68
C ILE A 14 -24.87 3.62 5.24
N ILE A 15 -25.85 3.76 4.34
CA ILE A 15 -25.67 3.41 2.93
C ILE A 15 -24.56 4.25 2.30
N ALA A 16 -24.54 5.56 2.55
CA ALA A 16 -23.49 6.44 2.05
C ALA A 16 -22.11 6.09 2.62
N ALA A 17 -22.02 5.66 3.87
CA ALA A 17 -20.77 5.24 4.49
C ALA A 17 -20.24 3.92 3.88
N VAL A 18 -21.13 2.97 3.55
CA VAL A 18 -20.74 1.67 2.99
C VAL A 18 -20.47 1.74 1.48
N ILE A 19 -21.30 2.46 0.72
CA ILE A 19 -21.19 2.55 -0.74
C ILE A 19 -20.26 3.71 -1.18
N GLY A 20 -20.19 4.78 -0.39
CA GLY A 20 -19.37 5.96 -0.69
C GLY A 20 -17.91 5.64 -1.02
N PRO A 21 -17.24 4.74 -0.28
CA PRO A 21 -15.90 4.27 -0.63
C PRO A 21 -15.79 3.68 -2.03
N VAL A 22 -16.79 2.94 -2.51
CA VAL A 22 -16.78 2.34 -3.86
C VAL A 22 -16.81 3.42 -4.95
N LEU A 23 -17.55 4.51 -4.71
CA LEU A 23 -17.68 5.61 -5.67
C LEU A 23 -16.57 6.66 -5.54
N SER A 24 -15.71 6.55 -4.52
CA SER A 24 -14.67 7.53 -4.25
C SER A 24 -13.41 7.25 -5.07
N GLY A 25 -12.98 8.23 -5.87
CA GLY A 25 -11.69 8.19 -6.57
C GLY A 25 -10.49 7.96 -5.63
N ARG A 26 -10.61 8.32 -4.35
CA ARG A 26 -9.58 8.09 -3.32
C ARG A 26 -9.29 6.61 -3.11
N THR A 27 -10.32 5.77 -3.06
CA THR A 27 -10.17 4.32 -2.86
C THR A 27 -9.31 3.71 -3.95
N TYR A 28 -9.53 4.11 -5.20
CA TYR A 28 -8.76 3.61 -6.33
C TYR A 28 -7.31 4.06 -6.30
N ARG A 29 -7.02 5.28 -5.82
CA ARG A 29 -5.64 5.74 -5.62
C ARG A 29 -4.94 4.98 -4.50
N ASN A 30 -5.62 4.74 -3.38
CA ASN A 30 -5.11 3.93 -2.27
C ASN A 30 -4.81 2.50 -2.73
N LEU A 31 -5.75 1.88 -3.44
CA LEU A 31 -5.57 0.55 -4.01
C LEU A 31 -4.40 0.54 -5.00
N PHE A 32 -4.30 1.52 -5.89
CA PHE A 32 -3.21 1.64 -6.86
C PHE A 32 -1.85 1.77 -6.16
N TYR A 33 -1.75 2.57 -5.10
CA TYR A 33 -0.54 2.66 -4.28
C TYR A 33 -0.16 1.30 -3.66
N LEU A 34 -1.12 0.57 -3.10
CA LEU A 34 -0.88 -0.75 -2.49
C LEU A 34 -0.48 -1.80 -3.53
N VAL A 35 -1.07 -1.76 -4.72
CA VAL A 35 -0.69 -2.63 -5.85
C VAL A 35 0.72 -2.33 -6.30
N LEU A 36 1.07 -1.05 -6.45
CA LEU A 36 2.41 -0.62 -6.85
C LEU A 36 3.45 -0.91 -5.75
N ALA A 37 3.02 -0.98 -4.49
CA ALA A 37 3.91 -1.34 -3.39
C ALA A 37 4.50 -2.74 -3.58
N PHE A 38 3.76 -3.71 -4.15
CA PHE A 38 4.30 -5.05 -4.38
C PHE A 38 5.52 -5.09 -5.33
N PRO A 39 5.45 -4.66 -6.61
CA PRO A 39 6.60 -4.67 -7.50
C PRO A 39 7.73 -3.76 -7.01
N LEU A 40 7.42 -2.62 -6.39
CA LEU A 40 8.43 -1.74 -5.82
C LEU A 40 9.18 -2.41 -4.67
N THR A 41 8.48 -3.08 -3.77
CA THR A 41 9.12 -3.75 -2.64
C THR A 41 9.96 -4.94 -3.08
N MET A 42 9.56 -5.68 -4.13
CA MET A 42 10.42 -6.69 -4.76
C MET A 42 11.71 -6.08 -5.30
N LEU A 43 11.62 -4.93 -5.99
CA LEU A 43 12.79 -4.20 -6.49
C LEU A 43 13.70 -3.75 -5.34
N TYR A 44 13.14 -3.12 -4.30
CA TYR A 44 13.91 -2.60 -3.18
C TYR A 44 14.57 -3.72 -2.39
N TRP A 45 13.83 -4.80 -2.12
CA TRP A 45 14.34 -5.95 -1.40
C TRP A 45 15.46 -6.63 -2.17
N SER A 46 15.32 -6.80 -3.48
CA SER A 46 16.39 -7.34 -4.33
C SER A 46 17.63 -6.44 -4.26
N LEU A 47 17.45 -5.13 -4.46
CA LEU A 47 18.54 -4.16 -4.46
C LEU A 47 19.27 -4.11 -3.12
N PHE A 48 18.54 -4.16 -2.00
CA PHE A 48 19.11 -4.16 -0.66
C PHE A 48 19.79 -5.48 -0.33
N SER A 49 19.16 -6.62 -0.62
CA SER A 49 19.76 -7.94 -0.41
C SER A 49 21.06 -8.08 -1.18
N PHE A 50 21.06 -7.77 -2.49
CA PHE A 50 22.28 -7.85 -3.31
C PHE A 50 23.31 -6.79 -2.91
N GLY A 51 22.89 -5.53 -2.72
CA GLY A 51 23.79 -4.43 -2.38
C GLY A 51 24.49 -4.63 -1.03
N LEU A 52 23.74 -5.06 -0.01
CA LEU A 52 24.30 -5.33 1.32
C LEU A 52 25.16 -6.60 1.32
N PHE A 53 24.72 -7.68 0.65
CA PHE A 53 25.48 -8.92 0.59
C PHE A 53 26.79 -8.73 -0.17
N LEU A 54 26.73 -8.20 -1.39
CA LEU A 54 27.89 -7.98 -2.25
C LEU A 54 28.80 -6.90 -1.68
N GLY A 55 28.23 -5.83 -1.13
CA GLY A 55 28.96 -4.78 -0.45
C GLY A 55 29.70 -5.30 0.79
N SER A 56 29.07 -6.14 1.61
CA SER A 56 29.74 -6.74 2.77
C SER A 56 30.84 -7.71 2.34
N LEU A 57 30.55 -8.59 1.39
CA LEU A 57 31.51 -9.59 0.91
C LEU A 57 32.75 -8.97 0.25
N LEU A 58 32.55 -7.95 -0.60
CA LEU A 58 33.65 -7.26 -1.29
C LEU A 58 34.32 -6.19 -0.42
N SER A 59 33.90 -5.98 0.83
CA SER A 59 34.51 -4.96 1.69
C SER A 59 35.97 -5.29 2.02
N ILE A 60 36.35 -6.57 2.00
CA ILE A 60 37.73 -7.03 2.17
C ILE A 60 38.67 -6.39 1.15
N VAL A 61 38.20 -6.13 -0.08
CA VAL A 61 39.00 -5.54 -1.16
C VAL A 61 38.67 -4.06 -1.38
N LEU A 62 38.08 -3.39 -0.39
CA LEU A 62 37.63 -1.99 -0.42
C LEU A 62 36.50 -1.67 -1.41
N VAL A 63 36.34 -2.43 -2.51
CA VAL A 63 35.25 -2.28 -3.49
C VAL A 63 33.88 -2.37 -2.81
N GLY A 64 33.71 -3.26 -1.85
CA GLY A 64 32.46 -3.40 -1.12
C GLY A 64 32.09 -2.18 -0.29
N VAL A 65 33.09 -1.44 0.23
CA VAL A 65 32.84 -0.18 0.94
C VAL A 65 32.25 0.87 -0.01
N ALA A 66 32.74 0.94 -1.24
CA ALA A 66 32.15 1.82 -2.26
C ALA A 66 30.72 1.42 -2.63
N ILE A 67 30.42 0.12 -2.70
CA ILE A 67 29.05 -0.39 -2.93
C ILE A 67 28.14 0.00 -1.77
N LEU A 68 28.56 -0.21 -0.53
CA LEU A 68 27.78 0.18 0.66
C LEU A 68 27.57 1.70 0.72
N ALA A 69 28.56 2.49 0.32
CA ALA A 69 28.42 3.93 0.19
C ALA A 69 27.38 4.34 -0.86
N LEU A 70 27.40 3.68 -2.03
CA LEU A 70 26.37 3.87 -3.05
C LEU A 70 24.97 3.52 -2.52
N MET A 71 24.84 2.48 -1.69
CA MET A 71 23.56 2.08 -1.11
C MET A 71 22.91 3.17 -0.25
N ILE A 72 23.70 4.00 0.43
CA ILE A 72 23.18 5.16 1.18
C ILE A 72 22.48 6.15 0.24
N PHE A 73 23.08 6.45 -0.92
CA PHE A 73 22.47 7.32 -1.92
C PHE A 73 21.22 6.70 -2.54
N VAL A 74 21.26 5.39 -2.82
CA VAL A 74 20.11 4.63 -3.32
C VAL A 74 18.93 4.71 -2.35
N VAL A 75 19.14 4.47 -1.05
CA VAL A 75 18.09 4.58 -0.03
C VAL A 75 17.43 5.96 -0.07
N ARG A 76 18.23 7.03 -0.16
CA ARG A 76 17.70 8.39 -0.22
C ARG A 76 16.93 8.67 -1.51
N ALA A 77 17.46 8.23 -2.65
CA ALA A 77 16.78 8.37 -3.94
C ALA A 77 15.41 7.65 -3.93
N LEU A 78 15.38 6.43 -3.41
CA LEU A 78 14.14 5.66 -3.26
C LEU A 78 13.18 6.31 -2.26
N ALA A 79 13.67 6.82 -1.13
CA ALA A 79 12.83 7.56 -0.18
C ALA A 79 12.21 8.82 -0.82
N THR A 80 12.91 9.51 -1.72
CA THR A 80 12.36 10.65 -2.47
C THR A 80 11.29 10.21 -3.47
N LEU A 81 11.52 9.12 -4.20
CA LEU A 81 10.50 8.52 -5.07
C LEU A 81 9.24 8.15 -4.26
N GLU A 82 9.42 7.58 -3.08
CA GLU A 82 8.33 7.22 -2.18
C GLU A 82 7.54 8.42 -1.66
N ARG A 83 8.21 9.53 -1.32
CA ARG A 83 7.51 10.79 -1.00
C ARG A 83 6.69 11.28 -2.17
N TRP A 84 7.23 11.23 -3.39
CA TRP A 84 6.50 11.62 -4.58
C TRP A 84 5.25 10.74 -4.82
N LEU A 85 5.38 9.42 -4.67
CA LEU A 85 4.26 8.49 -4.77
C LEU A 85 3.20 8.76 -3.70
N ALA A 86 3.62 8.96 -2.45
CA ALA A 86 2.73 9.29 -1.34
C ALA A 86 2.00 10.61 -1.60
N ASN A 87 2.68 11.66 -2.04
CA ASN A 87 2.06 12.95 -2.34
C ASN A 87 1.11 12.92 -3.54
N SER A 88 1.36 12.02 -4.49
CA SER A 88 0.54 11.89 -5.71
C SER A 88 -0.70 11.02 -5.51
N LEU A 89 -0.57 9.95 -4.72
CA LEU A 89 -1.59 8.91 -4.60
C LEU A 89 -2.28 8.88 -3.25
N LEU A 90 -1.61 9.31 -2.19
CA LEU A 90 -2.14 9.37 -0.83
C LEU A 90 -2.47 10.82 -0.46
N THR A 91 -3.21 11.01 0.63
CA THR A 91 -3.67 12.33 1.09
C THR A 91 -2.67 12.95 2.05
N VAL A 92 -1.40 13.00 1.64
CA VAL A 92 -0.32 13.59 2.43
C VAL A 92 0.50 14.55 1.57
N SER A 93 1.12 15.53 2.22
CA SER A 93 1.99 16.51 1.59
C SER A 93 3.34 16.51 2.30
N LEU A 94 4.18 15.53 1.97
CA LEU A 94 5.50 15.34 2.57
C LEU A 94 6.51 16.29 1.94
N GLU A 95 7.24 17.01 2.78
CA GLU A 95 8.37 17.85 2.36
C GLU A 95 9.67 17.04 2.23
N ALA A 96 10.64 17.59 1.50
CA ALA A 96 11.97 17.01 1.42
C ALA A 96 12.70 17.16 2.77
N PRO A 97 13.54 16.21 3.19
CA PRO A 97 14.30 16.35 4.43
C PRO A 97 15.40 17.42 4.32
N ASP A 98 15.45 18.32 5.31
CA ASP A 98 16.45 19.39 5.42
C ASP A 98 17.66 19.04 6.31
N ASP A 99 17.75 17.78 6.74
CA ASP A 99 18.72 17.35 7.77
C ASP A 99 20.18 17.35 7.29
N VAL A 100 20.42 17.24 5.99
CA VAL A 100 21.77 17.36 5.41
C VAL A 100 22.17 18.82 5.18
N THR A 101 21.22 19.69 4.83
CA THR A 101 21.46 21.13 4.56
C THR A 101 21.67 21.94 5.84
N GLN A 102 21.02 21.59 6.96
CA GLN A 102 21.21 22.25 8.25
C GLN A 102 22.55 21.95 8.94
N SER A 103 23.30 20.95 8.49
CA SER A 103 24.54 20.52 9.13
C SER A 103 25.72 21.51 9.03
N GLY A 104 25.54 22.67 8.37
CA GLY A 104 26.51 23.77 8.32
C GLY A 104 27.83 23.45 7.62
N ARG A 105 27.99 22.23 7.08
CA ARG A 105 29.18 21.79 6.36
C ARG A 105 29.00 22.04 4.88
N THR A 106 29.58 23.15 4.42
CA THR A 106 29.70 23.50 3.00
C THR A 106 30.52 22.43 2.28
N GLY A 107 29.83 21.46 1.68
CA GLY A 107 30.43 20.45 0.80
C GLY A 107 30.28 19.01 1.32
N GLY A 108 29.24 18.32 0.86
CA GLY A 108 29.31 16.92 0.43
C GLY A 108 29.99 15.89 1.32
N ASP A 109 29.99 16.04 2.64
CA ASP A 109 30.63 15.07 3.53
C ASP A 109 29.76 13.81 3.62
N PHE A 110 30.25 12.71 3.04
CA PHE A 110 29.58 11.40 3.03
C PHE A 110 29.15 10.95 4.44
N ARG A 111 29.90 11.35 5.48
CA ARG A 111 29.53 11.10 6.89
C ARG A 111 28.21 11.76 7.28
N GLY A 112 27.94 12.97 6.79
CA GLY A 112 26.67 13.67 7.05
C GLY A 112 25.45 12.90 6.51
N TYR A 113 25.60 12.14 5.43
CA TYR A 113 24.54 11.29 4.90
C TYR A 113 24.31 10.02 5.72
N ILE A 114 25.35 9.48 6.33
CA ILE A 114 25.26 8.31 7.22
C ILE A 114 24.65 8.71 8.57
N ASP A 115 25.06 9.86 9.12
CA ASP A 115 24.60 10.36 10.43
C ASP A 115 23.18 10.91 10.35
N ALA A 116 22.70 11.25 9.15
CA ALA A 116 21.35 11.74 8.91
C ALA A 116 20.30 10.69 9.29
N ALA A 117 19.45 11.03 10.27
CA ALA A 117 18.33 10.18 10.67
C ALA A 117 17.36 9.90 9.51
N SER A 118 17.23 10.81 8.53
CA SER A 118 16.37 10.59 7.36
C SER A 118 16.79 9.40 6.50
N THR A 119 18.08 9.07 6.44
CA THR A 119 18.59 7.90 5.70
C THR A 119 18.05 6.61 6.32
N TRP A 120 18.22 6.46 7.63
CA TRP A 120 17.78 5.25 8.35
C TRP A 120 16.27 5.13 8.45
N ARG A 121 15.56 6.26 8.61
CA ARG A 121 14.09 6.27 8.56
C ARG A 121 13.57 5.94 7.17
N GLY A 122 14.22 6.43 6.12
CA GLY A 122 13.93 6.05 4.73
C GLY A 122 14.12 4.55 4.49
N PHE A 123 15.24 3.98 4.96
CA PHE A 123 15.48 2.54 4.90
C PHE A 123 14.41 1.74 5.67
N GLY A 124 14.05 2.18 6.87
CA GLY A 124 12.99 1.58 7.68
C GLY A 124 11.62 1.62 6.99
N PHE A 125 11.28 2.74 6.35
CA PHE A 125 10.05 2.86 5.56
C PHE A 125 10.03 1.87 4.39
N LEU A 126 11.12 1.82 3.60
CA LEU A 126 11.23 0.92 2.45
C LEU A 126 11.13 -0.55 2.88
N SER A 127 11.72 -0.89 4.04
CA SER A 127 11.64 -2.24 4.61
C SER A 127 10.22 -2.57 5.07
N LEU A 128 9.55 -1.67 5.79
CA LEU A 128 8.19 -1.89 6.32
C LEU A 128 7.12 -1.87 5.22
N LYS A 129 7.35 -1.15 4.12
CA LYS A 129 6.46 -1.13 2.95
C LYS A 129 6.27 -2.50 2.31
N SER A 130 7.21 -3.44 2.48
CA SER A 130 7.10 -4.81 1.96
C SER A 130 5.81 -5.51 2.40
N PHE A 131 5.42 -5.34 3.67
CA PHE A 131 4.18 -5.91 4.20
C PHE A 131 2.93 -5.29 3.54
N LEU A 132 2.95 -3.98 3.28
CA LEU A 132 1.86 -3.30 2.57
C LEU A 132 1.72 -3.78 1.12
N GLY A 133 2.84 -4.11 0.46
CA GLY A 133 2.83 -4.71 -0.88
C GLY A 133 2.11 -6.06 -0.89
N LEU A 134 2.43 -6.94 0.07
CA LEU A 134 1.76 -8.24 0.20
C LEU A 134 0.26 -8.09 0.45
N ILE A 135 -0.11 -7.17 1.36
CA ILE A 135 -1.51 -6.86 1.63
C ILE A 135 -2.21 -6.35 0.36
N GLY A 136 -1.57 -5.48 -0.42
CA GLY A 136 -2.09 -4.99 -1.69
C GLY A 136 -2.43 -6.11 -2.68
N VAL A 137 -1.57 -7.12 -2.81
CA VAL A 137 -1.82 -8.29 -3.66
C VAL A 137 -3.02 -9.10 -3.16
N VAL A 138 -3.10 -9.36 -1.86
CA VAL A 138 -4.24 -10.08 -1.25
C VAL A 138 -5.55 -9.33 -1.48
N LEU A 139 -5.54 -8.01 -1.33
CA LEU A 139 -6.72 -7.17 -1.58
C LEU A 139 -7.14 -7.20 -3.04
N VAL A 140 -6.21 -7.10 -4.00
CA VAL A 140 -6.56 -7.22 -5.42
C VAL A 140 -7.09 -8.61 -5.75
N TYR A 141 -6.46 -9.66 -5.23
CA TYR A 141 -6.95 -11.02 -5.42
C TYR A 141 -8.39 -11.16 -4.90
N GLY A 142 -8.67 -10.67 -3.68
CA GLY A 142 -10.02 -10.63 -3.12
C GLY A 142 -11.00 -9.81 -3.97
N LEU A 143 -10.57 -8.67 -4.53
CA LEU A 143 -11.38 -7.86 -5.43
C LEU A 143 -11.75 -8.62 -6.71
N VAL A 144 -10.76 -9.28 -7.32
CA VAL A 144 -10.96 -10.09 -8.53
C VAL A 144 -11.95 -11.22 -8.23
N GLN A 145 -11.79 -11.93 -7.12
CA GLN A 145 -12.72 -12.99 -6.71
C GLN A 145 -14.14 -12.46 -6.47
N GLY A 146 -14.27 -11.31 -5.80
CA GLY A 146 -15.56 -10.67 -5.57
C GLY A 146 -16.26 -10.26 -6.87
N VAL A 147 -15.52 -9.67 -7.82
CA VAL A 147 -16.03 -9.30 -9.15
C VAL A 147 -16.40 -10.54 -9.98
N THR A 148 -15.58 -11.60 -9.92
CA THR A 148 -15.88 -12.88 -10.59
C THR A 148 -17.20 -13.45 -10.08
N LEU A 149 -17.43 -13.48 -8.77
CA LEU A 149 -18.69 -13.94 -8.19
C LEU A 149 -19.89 -13.08 -8.59
N LEU A 150 -19.73 -11.75 -8.65
CA LEU A 150 -20.77 -10.85 -9.17
C LEU A 150 -21.11 -11.12 -10.64
N SER A 151 -20.15 -11.58 -11.43
CA SER A 151 -20.35 -11.89 -12.86
C SER A 151 -21.29 -13.07 -13.10
N ALA A 152 -21.56 -13.90 -12.08
CA ALA A 152 -22.53 -15.00 -12.14
C ALA A 152 -23.94 -14.55 -12.54
N GLY A 153 -24.31 -13.30 -12.21
CA GLY A 153 -25.60 -12.72 -12.61
C GLY A 153 -25.76 -12.55 -14.13
N VAL A 154 -24.66 -12.48 -14.87
CA VAL A 154 -24.63 -12.28 -16.32
C VAL A 154 -24.19 -13.54 -17.07
N ARG A 155 -23.31 -14.35 -16.45
CA ARG A 155 -22.70 -15.53 -17.08
C ARG A 155 -23.06 -16.78 -16.29
N ARG A 156 -23.74 -17.73 -16.95
CA ARG A 156 -23.99 -19.08 -16.44
C ARG A 156 -23.77 -20.12 -17.53
N PRO A 157 -23.19 -21.29 -17.23
CA PRO A 157 -22.58 -21.65 -15.94
C PRO A 157 -21.29 -20.85 -15.67
N LEU A 158 -20.92 -20.70 -14.39
CA LEU A 158 -19.67 -20.06 -13.98
C LEU A 158 -18.91 -20.98 -13.02
N GLU A 159 -17.67 -21.31 -13.37
CA GLU A 159 -16.77 -22.05 -12.50
C GLU A 159 -15.84 -21.08 -11.78
N VAL A 160 -15.82 -21.15 -10.45
CA VAL A 160 -14.94 -20.32 -9.61
C VAL A 160 -14.02 -21.24 -8.82
N SER A 161 -12.71 -21.08 -9.00
CA SER A 161 -11.68 -21.78 -8.22
C SER A 161 -11.23 -20.95 -7.03
N PHE A 162 -11.18 -21.57 -5.85
CA PHE A 162 -10.73 -20.96 -4.60
C PHE A 162 -9.33 -21.42 -4.16
N GLY A 163 -8.63 -22.16 -5.02
CA GLY A 163 -7.33 -22.77 -4.73
C GLY A 163 -7.41 -24.29 -4.62
N GLU A 164 -6.40 -24.90 -4.03
CA GLU A 164 -6.27 -26.36 -3.89
C GLU A 164 -6.24 -26.78 -2.42
N VAL A 165 -6.88 -27.91 -2.10
CA VAL A 165 -6.81 -28.58 -0.81
C VAL A 165 -6.37 -30.01 -1.05
N ASN A 166 -5.22 -30.40 -0.48
CA ASN A 166 -4.60 -31.71 -0.71
C ASN A 166 -4.28 -32.02 -2.20
N GLY A 167 -4.06 -30.98 -3.02
CA GLY A 167 -3.80 -31.13 -4.46
C GLY A 167 -5.06 -31.22 -5.32
N ASP A 168 -6.25 -31.21 -4.71
CA ASP A 168 -7.52 -31.14 -5.43
C ASP A 168 -8.04 -29.70 -5.48
N PRO A 169 -8.43 -29.20 -6.67
CA PRO A 169 -8.95 -27.84 -6.80
C PRO A 169 -10.32 -27.73 -6.14
N VAL A 170 -10.49 -26.73 -5.28
CA VAL A 170 -11.78 -26.36 -4.70
C VAL A 170 -12.51 -25.48 -5.70
N ILE A 171 -13.43 -26.08 -6.45
CA ILE A 171 -14.23 -25.41 -7.47
C ILE A 171 -15.68 -25.31 -7.00
N TRP A 172 -16.29 -24.15 -7.20
CA TRP A 172 -17.72 -23.98 -7.12
C TRP A 172 -18.28 -23.68 -8.50
N THR A 173 -19.09 -24.60 -9.00
CA THR A 173 -19.84 -24.48 -10.25
C THR A 173 -21.20 -23.84 -9.96
N ILE A 174 -21.43 -22.63 -10.46
CA ILE A 174 -22.67 -21.89 -10.26
C ILE A 174 -23.58 -22.11 -11.46
N GLU A 175 -24.66 -22.86 -11.25
CA GLU A 175 -25.57 -23.27 -12.33
C GLU A 175 -27.01 -22.80 -12.06
N THR A 176 -27.40 -22.80 -10.78
CA THR A 176 -28.79 -22.52 -10.38
C THR A 176 -29.00 -21.05 -10.02
N VAL A 177 -30.27 -20.61 -10.05
CA VAL A 177 -30.64 -19.24 -9.64
C VAL A 177 -30.32 -18.98 -8.16
N PRO A 178 -30.62 -19.88 -7.19
CA PRO A 178 -30.25 -19.66 -5.80
C PRO A 178 -28.74 -19.54 -5.59
N GLU A 179 -27.94 -20.37 -6.24
CA GLU A 179 -26.47 -20.27 -6.19
C GLU A 179 -25.98 -18.95 -6.76
N THR A 180 -26.62 -18.46 -7.84
CA THR A 180 -26.27 -17.15 -8.42
C THR A 180 -26.53 -16.02 -7.46
N VAL A 181 -27.68 -16.01 -6.79
CA VAL A 181 -28.02 -15.00 -5.77
C VAL A 181 -27.03 -15.05 -4.61
N LEU A 182 -26.67 -16.26 -4.17
CA LEU A 182 -25.69 -16.46 -3.10
C LEU A 182 -24.30 -15.99 -3.52
N ALA A 183 -23.84 -16.35 -4.72
CA ALA A 183 -22.56 -15.91 -5.27
C ALA A 183 -22.49 -14.39 -5.40
N MET A 184 -23.51 -13.75 -5.96
CA MET A 184 -23.58 -12.29 -6.05
C MET A 184 -23.58 -11.62 -4.67
N GLY A 185 -24.29 -12.19 -3.69
CA GLY A 185 -24.29 -11.70 -2.31
C GLY A 185 -22.89 -11.76 -1.68
N ILE A 186 -22.21 -12.91 -1.79
CA ILE A 186 -20.84 -13.08 -1.30
C ILE A 186 -19.88 -12.13 -2.03
N GLY A 187 -20.00 -12.04 -3.36
CA GLY A 187 -19.17 -11.16 -4.18
C GLY A 187 -19.33 -9.69 -3.80
N ALA A 188 -20.56 -9.22 -3.59
CA ALA A 188 -20.83 -7.86 -3.14
C ALA A 188 -20.20 -7.57 -1.76
N ILE A 189 -20.37 -8.47 -0.79
CA ILE A 189 -19.79 -8.33 0.54
C ILE A 189 -18.26 -8.30 0.45
N LEU A 190 -17.66 -9.17 -0.35
CA LEU A 190 -16.21 -9.25 -0.52
C LEU A 190 -15.65 -7.99 -1.18
N VAL A 191 -16.27 -7.49 -2.25
CA VAL A 191 -15.86 -6.22 -2.89
C VAL A 191 -15.93 -5.06 -1.90
N LEU A 192 -17.04 -4.95 -1.15
CA LEU A 192 -17.18 -3.91 -0.13
C LEU A 192 -16.10 -4.03 0.93
N LEU A 193 -15.87 -5.23 1.47
CA LEU A 193 -14.84 -5.49 2.46
C LEU A 193 -13.46 -5.04 1.95
N VAL A 194 -13.09 -5.46 0.74
CA VAL A 194 -11.79 -5.13 0.13
C VAL A 194 -11.63 -3.62 -0.05
N VAL A 195 -12.67 -2.92 -0.51
CA VAL A 195 -12.64 -1.46 -0.68
C VAL A 195 -12.41 -0.74 0.64
N HIS A 196 -13.05 -1.18 1.72
CA HIS A 196 -12.84 -0.59 3.05
C HIS A 196 -11.45 -0.89 3.59
N LEU A 197 -10.98 -2.12 3.41
CA LEU A 197 -9.61 -2.51 3.81
C LEU A 197 -8.56 -1.73 3.00
N ALA A 198 -8.75 -1.53 1.71
CA ALA A 198 -7.83 -0.73 0.88
C ALA A 198 -7.71 0.71 1.39
N ASN A 199 -8.81 1.31 1.83
CA ASN A 199 -8.78 2.63 2.48
C ASN A 199 -8.10 2.60 3.85
N GLY A 200 -8.37 1.59 4.67
CA GLY A 200 -7.71 1.41 5.96
C GLY A 200 -6.19 1.25 5.82
N PHE A 201 -5.73 0.43 4.88
CA PHE A 201 -4.31 0.24 4.61
C PHE A 201 -3.66 1.41 3.88
N GLY A 202 -4.43 2.15 3.05
CA GLY A 202 -4.01 3.45 2.53
C GLY A 202 -3.71 4.44 3.66
N TYR A 203 -4.59 4.51 4.66
CA TYR A 203 -4.36 5.32 5.86
C TYR A 203 -3.12 4.84 6.65
N VAL A 204 -2.93 3.54 6.82
CA VAL A 204 -1.70 3.01 7.46
C VAL A 204 -0.46 3.44 6.68
N ALA A 205 -0.49 3.37 5.35
CA ALA A 205 0.61 3.82 4.50
C ALA A 205 0.90 5.32 4.67
N GLU A 206 -0.14 6.16 4.74
CA GLU A 206 -0.02 7.60 5.03
C GLU A 206 0.66 7.84 6.38
N ARG A 207 0.19 7.17 7.44
CA ARG A 207 0.75 7.30 8.79
C ARG A 207 2.20 6.85 8.85
N MET A 208 2.53 5.77 8.14
CA MET A 208 3.89 5.26 8.04
C MET A 208 4.81 6.24 7.28
N ALA A 209 4.31 6.85 6.21
CA ALA A 209 5.05 7.85 5.45
C ALA A 209 5.30 9.12 6.27
N LEU A 210 4.29 9.61 6.99
CA LEU A 210 4.44 10.74 7.93
C LEU A 210 5.43 10.42 9.06
N ALA A 211 5.31 9.22 9.63
CA ALA A 211 6.13 8.81 10.76
C ALA A 211 7.60 8.57 10.40
N LEU A 212 7.95 8.33 9.14
CA LEU A 212 9.30 7.94 8.73
C LEU A 212 9.92 8.86 7.67
N LEU A 213 9.16 9.32 6.68
CA LEU A 213 9.69 10.09 5.55
C LEU A 213 9.69 11.61 5.77
N GLY A 214 8.84 12.15 6.64
CA GLY A 214 8.82 13.59 6.95
C GLY A 214 7.45 14.04 7.47
N ALA A 215 7.40 15.22 8.08
CA ALA A 215 6.15 15.84 8.50
C ALA A 215 5.36 16.38 7.28
N SER A 216 4.04 16.57 7.46
CA SER A 216 3.24 17.29 6.47
C SER A 216 3.62 18.77 6.45
N ALA A 217 3.68 19.36 5.26
CA ALA A 217 3.84 20.81 5.03
C ALA A 217 2.75 21.65 5.74
N GLU A 218 1.53 21.11 5.84
CA GLU A 218 0.46 21.70 6.66
C GLU A 218 0.67 21.28 8.12
N GLY A 219 1.37 22.13 8.88
CA GLY A 219 1.33 22.09 10.35
C GLY A 219 -0.11 22.27 10.84
N PRO A 220 -0.43 21.86 12.10
CA PRO A 220 -1.77 22.02 12.63
C PRO A 220 -2.14 23.51 12.58
N ALA A 221 -3.18 23.85 11.83
CA ALA A 221 -3.88 25.11 12.04
C ALA A 221 -4.41 25.07 13.47
N ILE A 222 -3.68 25.70 14.38
CA ILE A 222 -4.17 26.03 15.71
C ILE A 222 -5.23 27.10 15.49
N ASP A 223 -6.49 26.72 15.64
CA ASP A 223 -7.59 27.58 16.08
C ASP A 223 -8.36 26.81 17.17
#